data_AF-A0A2V6Z9K7-F1
#
_entry.id   AF-A0A2V6Z9K7-F1
#
_cell.length_a   1.000
_cell.length_b   1.000
_cell.length_c   1.000
_cell.angle_alpha   90.00
_cell.angle_beta   90.00
_cell.angle_gamma   90.00
#
_symmetry.space_group_name_H-M   'P 1'
#
loop_
_entity.id
_entity.type
_entity.pdbx_description
1 polymer ?
#
loop_
_entity_poly.entity_id
_entity_poly.type
_entity_poly.pdbx_seq_one_letter_code
_entity_poly.pdbx_strand_id
1 'polypeptide(L)'
;MTYLSAGRIDEAASHAREALELTRRLGARASEAHALCLTGDVASAGGAVDAEAYYHDALALAGQLGMRPHIAHCHLGLGKLYRRTGKREQAREHLTTATTMYREMDMSYWLEKAGAELQALA
;
A
#
# COMPACT_ATOMS: atom_id res chain seq x y z
N MET A 1 4.24 19.87 -17.43
CA MET A 1 3.56 19.48 -16.17
C MET A 1 4.27 18.37 -15.39
N THR A 2 5.26 17.66 -15.95
CA THR A 2 5.90 16.49 -15.31
C THR A 2 6.85 16.83 -14.15
N TYR A 3 7.54 17.97 -14.17
CA TYR A 3 8.49 18.38 -13.13
C TYR A 3 7.83 18.61 -11.75
N LEU A 4 6.66 19.25 -11.72
CA LEU A 4 5.93 19.50 -10.46
C LEU A 4 5.43 18.20 -9.84
N SER A 5 5.03 17.23 -10.65
CA SER A 5 4.61 15.91 -10.17
C SER A 5 5.79 15.10 -9.66
N ALA A 6 6.92 15.10 -10.37
CA ALA A 6 8.14 14.42 -9.93
C ALA A 6 8.68 14.98 -8.61
N GLY A 7 8.79 16.32 -8.49
CA GLY A 7 9.26 16.96 -7.26
C GLY A 7 8.37 16.64 -6.04
N ARG A 8 7.06 16.54 -6.22
CA ARG A 8 6.13 16.14 -5.15
C ARG A 8 6.27 14.68 -4.73
N ILE A 9 6.65 13.79 -5.65
CA ILE A 9 6.91 12.38 -5.34
C ILE A 9 8.22 12.24 -4.57
N ASP A 10 9.26 13.00 -4.96
CA ASP A 10 10.55 13.01 -4.25
C ASP A 10 10.42 13.53 -2.82
N GLU A 11 9.67 14.62 -2.63
CA GLU A 11 9.32 15.17 -1.30
C GLU A 11 8.54 14.14 -0.47
N ALA A 12 7.50 13.54 -1.04
CA ALA A 12 6.72 12.51 -0.37
C ALA A 12 7.59 11.30 0.02
N ALA A 13 8.56 10.93 -0.82
CA ALA A 13 9.47 9.81 -0.56
C ALA A 13 10.44 10.15 0.57
N SER A 14 10.92 11.39 0.67
CA SER A 14 11.74 11.83 1.82
C SER A 14 10.95 11.75 3.11
N HIS A 15 9.74 12.33 3.13
CA HIS A 15 8.90 12.33 4.32
C HIS A 15 8.48 10.92 4.76
N ALA A 16 8.18 10.02 3.82
CA ALA A 16 7.85 8.64 4.13
C ALA A 16 9.05 7.89 4.76
N ARG A 17 10.26 8.10 4.23
CA ARG A 17 11.50 7.53 4.79
C ARG A 17 11.82 8.07 6.18
N GLU A 18 11.70 9.37 6.39
CA GLU A 18 11.90 10.00 7.69
C GLU A 18 10.91 9.49 8.73
N ALA A 19 9.63 9.37 8.37
CA ALA A 19 8.60 8.81 9.24
C ALA A 19 8.90 7.34 9.60
N LEU A 20 9.37 6.54 8.64
CA LEU A 20 9.76 5.16 8.88
C LEU A 20 10.95 5.05 9.83
N GLU A 21 11.99 5.88 9.64
CA GLU A 21 13.16 5.90 10.53
C GLU A 21 12.77 6.33 11.95
N LEU A 22 11.95 7.37 12.07
CA LEU A 22 11.49 7.87 13.36
C LEU A 22 10.66 6.82 14.11
N THR A 23 9.72 6.16 13.43
CA THR A 23 8.86 5.14 14.05
C THR A 23 9.67 3.92 14.51
N ARG A 24 10.69 3.52 13.75
CA ARG A 24 11.66 2.48 14.16
C ARG A 24 12.47 2.89 15.38
N ARG A 25 13.02 4.11 15.38
CA ARG A 25 13.81 4.65 16.51
C ARG A 25 13.00 4.75 17.79
N LEU A 26 11.72 5.07 17.68
CA LEU A 26 10.80 5.19 18.82
C LEU A 26 10.17 3.85 19.23
N GLY A 27 10.41 2.76 18.50
CA GLY A 27 9.77 1.47 18.74
C GLY A 27 8.25 1.48 18.53
N ALA A 28 7.73 2.46 17.80
CA ALA A 28 6.29 2.66 17.57
C ALA A 28 5.80 1.71 16.47
N ARG A 29 5.69 0.41 16.79
CA ARG A 29 5.45 -0.66 15.80
C ARG A 29 4.20 -0.49 14.95
N ALA A 30 3.10 0.02 15.52
CA ALA A 30 1.88 0.28 14.75
C ALA A 30 2.08 1.43 13.74
N SER A 31 2.77 2.48 14.17
CA SER A 31 3.13 3.61 13.29
C SER A 31 4.14 3.20 12.23
N GLU A 32 5.05 2.27 12.54
CA GLU A 32 5.98 1.68 11.57
C GLU A 32 5.23 0.91 10.47
N ALA A 33 4.23 0.08 10.81
CA ALA A 33 3.42 -0.63 9.81
C ALA A 33 2.73 0.35 8.86
N HIS A 34 2.19 1.45 9.41
CA HIS A 34 1.57 2.49 8.60
C HIS A 34 2.59 3.21 7.72
N ALA A 35 3.75 3.59 8.27
CA ALA A 35 4.82 4.25 7.52
C ALA A 35 5.36 3.37 6.37
N LEU A 36 5.48 2.06 6.58
CA LEU A 36 5.85 1.10 5.54
C LEU A 36 4.83 1.08 4.40
N CYS A 37 3.54 1.00 4.71
CA CYS A 37 2.48 1.03 3.70
C CYS A 37 2.50 2.34 2.89
N LEU A 38 2.66 3.48 3.56
CA LEU A 38 2.77 4.79 2.91
C LEU A 38 4.01 4.89 2.02
N THR A 39 5.13 4.33 2.47
CA THR A 39 6.37 4.28 1.67
C THR A 39 6.16 3.43 0.41
N GLY A 40 5.44 2.31 0.53
CA GLY A 40 5.01 1.50 -0.62
C GLY A 40 4.15 2.28 -1.61
N ASP A 41 3.17 3.05 -1.13
CA ASP A 41 2.29 3.89 -1.98
C ASP A 41 3.08 4.94 -2.76
N VAL A 42 3.98 5.65 -2.09
CA VAL A 42 4.83 6.67 -2.72
C VAL A 42 5.81 6.04 -3.71
N ALA A 43 6.48 4.96 -3.32
CA ALA A 43 7.39 4.21 -4.19
C ALA A 43 6.67 3.70 -5.45
N SER A 44 5.44 3.19 -5.28
CA SER A 44 4.64 2.70 -6.40
C SER A 44 4.17 3.81 -7.33
N ALA A 45 3.89 5.01 -6.81
CA ALA A 45 3.55 6.19 -7.61
C ALA A 45 4.77 6.73 -8.38
N GLY A 46 5.98 6.63 -7.80
CA GLY A 46 7.24 7.00 -8.46
C GLY A 46 7.80 5.95 -9.42
N GLY A 47 7.18 4.77 -9.52
CA GLY A 47 7.68 3.66 -10.33
C GLY A 47 8.94 2.99 -9.78
N ALA A 48 9.22 3.15 -8.48
CA ALA A 48 10.37 2.55 -7.83
C ALA A 48 10.18 1.02 -7.67
N VAL A 49 11.28 0.28 -7.85
CA VAL A 49 11.32 -1.19 -7.81
C VAL A 49 10.97 -1.73 -6.41
N ASP A 50 11.27 -0.97 -5.35
CA ASP A 50 11.17 -1.44 -3.96
C ASP A 50 9.76 -1.34 -3.37
N ALA A 51 8.78 -0.82 -4.11
CA ALA A 51 7.40 -0.65 -3.62
C ALA A 51 6.78 -1.96 -3.09
N GLU A 52 7.06 -3.07 -3.77
CA GLU A 52 6.59 -4.41 -3.41
C GLU A 52 7.10 -4.83 -2.02
N ALA A 53 8.40 -4.60 -1.76
CA ALA A 53 9.03 -4.95 -0.49
C ALA A 53 8.41 -4.18 0.68
N TYR A 54 8.17 -2.87 0.52
CA TYR A 54 7.56 -2.05 1.56
C TYR A 54 6.15 -2.52 1.95
N TYR A 55 5.33 -2.94 0.98
CA TYR A 55 4.02 -3.51 1.29
C TYR A 55 4.11 -4.86 2.01
N HIS A 56 5.06 -5.72 1.65
CA HIS A 56 5.26 -6.99 2.33
C HIS A 56 5.77 -6.82 3.77
N ASP A 57 6.69 -5.91 4.01
CA ASP A 57 7.15 -5.55 5.36
C ASP A 57 5.97 -5.00 6.19
N ALA A 58 5.16 -4.13 5.59
CA ALA A 58 3.95 -3.60 6.22
C ALA A 58 2.95 -4.72 6.57
N LEU A 59 2.71 -5.67 5.66
CA LEU A 59 1.84 -6.82 5.87
C LEU A 59 2.33 -7.71 7.02
N ALA A 60 3.62 -8.03 7.04
CA ALA A 60 4.22 -8.86 8.09
C ALA A 60 4.05 -8.19 9.46
N LEU A 61 4.36 -6.89 9.55
CA LEU A 61 4.25 -6.15 10.80
C LEU A 61 2.78 -5.96 11.24
N ALA A 62 1.90 -5.55 10.31
CA ALA A 62 0.47 -5.40 10.58
C ALA A 62 -0.17 -6.73 10.99
N GLY A 63 0.26 -7.85 10.41
CA GLY A 63 -0.16 -9.20 10.78
C GLY A 63 0.21 -9.54 12.22
N GLN A 64 1.45 -9.29 12.62
CA GLN A 64 1.91 -9.50 14.00
C GLN A 64 1.14 -8.64 15.02
N LEU A 65 0.68 -7.46 14.61
CA LEU A 65 -0.05 -6.52 15.46
C LEU A 65 -1.58 -6.65 15.37
N GLY A 66 -2.10 -7.57 14.54
CA GLY A 66 -3.54 -7.74 14.34
C GLY A 66 -4.24 -6.54 13.66
N MET A 67 -3.49 -5.70 12.93
CA MET A 67 -3.98 -4.47 12.31
C MET A 67 -4.77 -4.74 11.02
N ARG A 68 -5.92 -5.42 11.13
CA ARG A 68 -6.76 -5.85 9.99
C ARG A 68 -7.00 -4.77 8.92
N PRO A 69 -7.34 -3.50 9.27
CA PRO A 69 -7.49 -2.47 8.25
C PRO A 69 -6.20 -2.23 7.45
N HIS A 70 -5.05 -2.20 8.11
CA HIS A 70 -3.77 -1.94 7.44
C HIS A 70 -3.37 -3.08 6.52
N ILE A 71 -3.67 -4.33 6.90
CA ILE A 71 -3.49 -5.50 6.04
C ILE A 71 -4.29 -5.35 4.73
N ALA A 72 -5.56 -4.93 4.82
CA ALA A 72 -6.40 -4.69 3.66
C ALA A 72 -5.86 -3.55 2.76
N HIS A 73 -5.33 -2.47 3.35
CA HIS A 73 -4.71 -1.39 2.59
C HIS A 73 -3.44 -1.84 1.87
N CYS A 74 -2.60 -2.65 2.50
CA CYS A 74 -1.40 -3.19 1.86
C CYS A 74 -1.75 -4.10 0.67
N HIS A 75 -2.78 -4.94 0.81
CA HIS A 75 -3.28 -5.74 -0.31
C HIS A 75 -3.85 -4.86 -1.44
N LEU A 76 -4.58 -3.79 -1.12
CA LEU A 76 -5.03 -2.83 -2.13
C LEU A 76 -3.85 -2.17 -2.85
N GLY A 77 -2.79 -1.81 -2.12
CA GLY A 77 -1.55 -1.24 -2.66
C GLY A 77 -0.82 -2.19 -3.61
N LEU A 78 -0.58 -3.44 -3.18
CA LEU A 78 0.01 -4.50 -4.01
C LEU A 78 -0.83 -4.77 -5.26
N GLY A 79 -2.16 -4.85 -5.12
CA GLY A 79 -3.08 -5.02 -6.23
C GLY A 79 -2.91 -3.94 -7.32
N LYS A 80 -2.81 -2.67 -6.91
CA LYS A 80 -2.55 -1.54 -7.82
C LYS A 80 -1.16 -1.58 -8.43
N LEU A 81 -0.14 -1.90 -7.64
CA LEU A 81 1.24 -2.05 -8.11
C LEU A 81 1.33 -3.12 -9.20
N TYR A 82 0.75 -4.29 -8.96
CA TYR A 82 0.74 -5.40 -9.91
C TYR A 82 -0.09 -5.12 -11.16
N ARG A 83 -1.23 -4.41 -11.02
CA ARG A 83 -1.99 -3.94 -12.18
C ARG A 83 -1.15 -3.03 -13.07
N ARG A 84 -0.45 -2.05 -12.48
CA ARG A 84 0.44 -1.11 -13.20
C ARG A 84 1.63 -1.80 -13.87
N THR A 85 2.16 -2.84 -13.24
CA THR A 85 3.33 -3.59 -13.75
C THR A 85 2.96 -4.76 -14.67
N GLY A 86 1.68 -4.94 -15.00
CA GLY A 86 1.21 -5.98 -15.93
C GLY A 86 1.06 -7.38 -15.32
N LYS A 87 1.33 -7.54 -14.02
CA LYS A 87 1.18 -8.79 -13.25
C LYS A 87 -0.30 -9.05 -12.90
N ARG A 88 -1.13 -9.34 -13.91
CA ARG A 88 -2.60 -9.41 -13.80
C ARG A 88 -3.12 -10.44 -12.77
N GLU A 89 -2.51 -11.63 -12.73
CA GLU A 89 -2.89 -12.70 -11.80
C GLU A 89 -2.68 -12.24 -10.34
N GLN A 90 -1.47 -11.78 -9.99
CA GLN A 90 -1.18 -11.28 -8.65
C GLN A 90 -2.01 -10.06 -8.28
N ALA A 91 -2.29 -9.17 -9.25
CA ALA A 91 -3.18 -8.04 -9.03
C ALA A 91 -4.59 -8.49 -8.61
N ARG A 92 -5.13 -9.49 -9.31
CA ARG A 92 -6.47 -10.04 -9.03
C ARG A 92 -6.54 -10.68 -7.64
N GLU A 93 -5.53 -11.46 -7.29
CA GLU A 93 -5.44 -12.10 -5.96
C GLU A 93 -5.49 -11.05 -4.84
N HIS A 94 -4.59 -10.06 -4.89
CA HIS A 94 -4.52 -9.05 -3.83
C HIS A 94 -5.74 -8.14 -3.78
N LEU A 95 -6.31 -7.75 -4.93
CA LEU A 95 -7.53 -6.94 -4.94
C LEU A 95 -8.75 -7.73 -4.44
N THR A 96 -8.81 -9.03 -4.72
CA THR A 96 -9.87 -9.91 -4.18
C THR A 96 -9.76 -10.00 -2.67
N THR A 97 -8.56 -10.23 -2.15
CA THR A 97 -8.31 -10.26 -0.70
C THR A 97 -8.69 -8.94 -0.05
N ALA A 98 -8.25 -7.81 -0.58
CA ALA A 98 -8.62 -6.49 -0.07
C ALA A 98 -10.14 -6.26 -0.07
N THR A 99 -10.83 -6.60 -1.18
CA THR A 99 -12.28 -6.47 -1.32
C THR A 99 -13.03 -7.31 -0.27
N THR A 100 -12.63 -8.56 -0.07
CA THR A 100 -13.21 -9.44 0.96
C THR A 100 -13.02 -8.85 2.35
N MET A 101 -11.81 -8.41 2.69
CA MET A 101 -11.53 -7.80 3.99
C MET A 101 -12.34 -6.52 4.23
N TYR A 102 -12.44 -5.63 3.24
CA TYR A 102 -13.24 -4.41 3.38
C TYR A 102 -14.73 -4.72 3.54
N ARG A 103 -15.25 -5.76 2.88
CA ARG A 103 -16.62 -6.23 3.08
C ARG A 103 -16.81 -6.75 4.50
N GLU A 104 -15.91 -7.59 5.01
CA GLU A 104 -16.00 -8.13 6.38
C GLU A 104 -15.91 -7.05 7.47
N MET A 105 -15.29 -5.91 7.17
CA MET A 105 -15.14 -4.78 8.08
C MET A 105 -16.15 -3.64 7.81
N ASP A 106 -17.13 -3.86 6.93
CA ASP A 106 -18.13 -2.85 6.52
C ASP A 106 -17.52 -1.50 6.05
N MET A 107 -16.35 -1.55 5.41
CA MET A 107 -15.64 -0.38 4.91
C MET A 107 -16.08 -0.01 3.48
N SER A 108 -17.30 0.50 3.33
CA SER A 108 -17.95 0.73 2.01
C SER A 108 -17.10 1.55 1.04
N TYR A 109 -16.50 2.66 1.48
CA TYR A 109 -15.63 3.49 0.62
C TYR A 109 -14.47 2.70 0.01
N TRP A 110 -13.80 1.88 0.82
CA TRP A 110 -12.65 1.10 0.38
C TRP A 110 -13.06 -0.13 -0.42
N LEU A 111 -14.21 -0.71 -0.11
CA LEU A 111 -14.82 -1.79 -0.87
C LEU A 111 -15.11 -1.35 -2.31
N GLU A 112 -15.74 -0.19 -2.50
CA GLU A 112 -16.00 0.38 -3.83
C GLU A 112 -14.70 0.64 -4.60
N LYS A 113 -13.71 1.21 -3.93
CA LYS A 113 -12.40 1.52 -4.53
C LYS A 113 -11.64 0.27 -4.96
N ALA A 114 -11.62 -0.77 -4.12
CA ALA A 114 -10.99 -2.05 -4.44
C ALA A 114 -11.74 -2.78 -5.58
N GLY A 115 -13.07 -2.72 -5.57
CA GLY A 115 -13.92 -3.27 -6.63
C GLY A 115 -13.67 -2.61 -7.99
N ALA A 116 -13.50 -1.28 -8.03
CA ALA A 116 -13.19 -0.56 -9.26
C ALA A 116 -11.83 -0.98 -9.85
N GLU A 117 -10.81 -1.17 -9.01
CA GLU A 117 -9.50 -1.66 -9.44
C GLU A 117 -9.59 -3.10 -9.98
N LEU A 118 -10.43 -3.95 -9.37
CA LEU A 118 -10.64 -5.33 -9.80
C LEU A 118 -11.37 -5.39 -11.15
N GLN A 119 -12.37 -4.54 -11.34
CA GLN A 119 -13.07 -4.39 -12.63
C GLN A 119 -12.13 -3.91 -13.73
N ALA A 120 -11.17 -3.04 -13.42
CA ALA A 120 -10.17 -2.56 -14.38
C ALA A 120 -9.14 -3.64 -14.81
N LEU A 121 -9.18 -4.85 -14.23
CA LEU A 121 -8.36 -5.99 -14.66
C LEU A 121 -9.05 -6.90 -15.68
N ALA A 122 -10.38 -6.81 -15.80
CA ALA A 122 -11.17 -7.55 -16.79
C ALA A 122 -10.86 -7.08 -18.21
#